data_AF-J3JS91-F1
#
_entry.id   AF-J3JS91-F1
#
_cell.length_a   1.000
_cell.length_b   1.000
_cell.length_c   1.000
_cell.angle_alpha   90.00
_cell.angle_beta   90.00
_cell.angle_gamma   90.00
#
_symmetry.space_group_name_H-M   'P 1'
#
loop_
_entity.id
_entity.type
_entity.pdbx_description
1 polymer ?
#
loop_
_entity_poly.entity_id
_entity_poly.type
_entity_poly.pdbx_seq_one_letter_code
_entity_poly.pdbx_strand_id
1 'polypeptide(L)'
;LVHVKKNGQHVASSPIPVVISQSEIGDASRVRVSGQGLHEGHTFEPAEFIIDTRDAGYGGLSLSIEGPSKVDINTEDLEDGTCRVTYCPTEPGNYIINIKFADQHVPEISIQDMTAQVTSPSGKTHEAEIVEGENHTYCIRFVPAEMGMHTVSVKYKGQHVPGSPFQFTVGPLGEGGAHKVRAGGPGLERAEVGVPAEFGIWTREAGAGGLAIAVEGPSKAEISFEDRKDGSCGVAYVVQEPGDYEVSVKFNEEHIPDSPFVVPVASPSGDARRLTV
;
A
#
# COMPACT_ATOMS: atom_id res chain seq x y z
N LEU A 1 -0.11 49.26 -5.86
CA LEU A 1 0.12 50.36 -4.88
C LEU A 1 -1.22 50.72 -4.25
N VAL A 2 -1.32 50.68 -2.92
CA VAL A 2 -2.56 51.07 -2.23
C VAL A 2 -2.41 52.48 -1.69
N HIS A 3 -3.33 53.37 -2.07
CA HIS A 3 -3.36 54.75 -1.63
C HIS A 3 -4.31 54.90 -0.45
N VAL A 4 -3.76 54.93 0.76
CA VAL A 4 -4.55 55.24 1.95
C VAL A 4 -4.49 56.75 2.20
N LYS A 5 -5.67 57.38 2.32
CA LYS A 5 -5.85 58.80 2.67
C LYS A 5 -6.69 58.92 3.94
N LYS A 6 -6.30 59.82 4.84
CA LYS A 6 -7.10 60.25 6.00
C LYS A 6 -7.33 61.76 5.88
N ASN A 7 -8.60 62.20 5.92
CA ASN A 7 -9.00 63.59 5.70
C ASN A 7 -8.49 64.19 4.37
N GLY A 8 -8.47 63.40 3.30
CA GLY A 8 -8.02 63.84 1.97
C GLY A 8 -6.49 63.88 1.77
N GLN A 9 -5.69 63.75 2.82
CA GLN A 9 -4.23 63.65 2.75
C GLN A 9 -3.75 62.20 2.85
N HIS A 10 -2.67 61.87 2.13
CA HIS A 10 -2.03 60.55 2.24
C HIS A 10 -1.49 60.35 3.67
N VAL A 11 -1.78 59.18 4.25
CA VAL A 11 -1.16 58.81 5.54
C VAL A 11 0.33 58.55 5.34
N ALA A 12 1.13 58.71 6.39
CA ALA A 12 2.55 58.39 6.35
C ALA A 12 2.74 56.93 5.87
N SER A 13 3.65 56.72 4.91
CA SER A 13 3.90 55.45 4.20
C SER A 13 2.98 55.13 2.99
N SER A 14 2.11 56.06 2.58
CA SER A 14 1.29 55.94 1.35
C SER A 14 1.95 56.68 0.17
N PRO A 15 2.05 56.07 -1.04
CA PRO A 15 1.50 54.76 -1.41
C PRO A 15 2.28 53.60 -0.80
N ILE A 16 1.57 52.64 -0.21
CA ILE A 16 2.17 51.44 0.36
C ILE A 16 2.49 50.49 -0.81
N PRO A 17 3.76 50.11 -1.04
CA PRO A 17 4.11 49.06 -1.98
C PRO A 17 3.63 47.73 -1.42
N VAL A 18 2.53 47.22 -1.96
CA VAL A 18 2.14 45.82 -1.78
C VAL A 18 2.97 45.01 -2.76
N VAL A 19 3.99 44.33 -2.25
CA VAL A 19 4.70 43.30 -3.02
C VAL A 19 3.79 42.08 -3.02
N ILE A 20 3.08 41.86 -4.13
CA ILE A 20 2.44 40.57 -4.38
C ILE A 20 3.56 39.67 -4.87
N SER A 21 4.18 38.91 -3.96
CA SER A 21 4.93 37.74 -4.40
C SER A 21 3.94 36.82 -5.10
N GLN A 22 4.24 36.40 -6.33
CA GLN A 22 3.56 35.24 -6.91
C GLN A 22 3.88 34.06 -6.00
N SER A 23 3.08 33.85 -4.94
CA SER A 23 2.99 32.54 -4.31
C SER A 23 2.71 31.57 -5.45
N GLU A 24 3.51 30.50 -5.54
CA GLU A 24 3.48 29.55 -6.63
C GLU A 24 2.03 29.25 -7.02
N ILE A 25 1.64 29.65 -8.24
CA ILE A 25 0.32 29.37 -8.79
C ILE A 25 0.13 27.86 -8.69
N GLY A 26 -0.99 27.43 -8.11
CA GLY A 26 -1.24 26.02 -7.85
C GLY A 26 -1.03 25.14 -9.08
N ASP A 27 -0.35 24.01 -8.89
CA ASP A 27 0.00 23.04 -9.91
C ASP A 27 -0.97 21.87 -9.85
N ALA A 28 -2.00 21.90 -10.71
CA ALA A 28 -3.02 20.86 -10.78
C ALA A 28 -2.44 19.47 -11.06
N SER A 29 -1.26 19.39 -11.67
CA SER A 29 -0.59 18.12 -11.97
C SER A 29 -0.07 17.41 -10.70
N ARG A 30 0.06 18.13 -9.59
CA ARG A 30 0.48 17.58 -8.29
C ARG A 30 -0.67 17.13 -7.42
N VAL A 31 -1.92 17.42 -7.81
CA VAL A 31 -3.09 16.89 -7.14
C VAL A 31 -3.19 15.39 -7.41
N ARG A 32 -3.46 14.60 -6.37
CA ARG A 32 -3.68 13.15 -6.47
C ARG A 32 -5.13 12.86 -6.12
N VAL A 33 -5.74 11.94 -6.85
CA VAL A 33 -7.12 11.52 -6.61
C VAL A 33 -7.15 10.01 -6.52
N SER A 34 -7.81 9.46 -5.51
CA SER A 34 -7.88 8.02 -5.28
C SER A 34 -9.17 7.63 -4.59
N GLY A 35 -9.78 6.52 -4.97
CA GLY A 35 -10.92 5.95 -4.26
C GLY A 35 -11.89 5.26 -5.19
N GLN A 36 -12.63 4.30 -4.65
CA GLN A 36 -13.53 3.43 -5.41
C GLN A 36 -14.60 4.23 -6.18
N GLY A 37 -15.09 5.32 -5.59
CA GLY A 37 -16.09 6.20 -6.17
C GLY A 37 -15.68 6.94 -7.43
N LEU A 38 -14.40 6.87 -7.85
CA LEU A 38 -13.96 7.37 -9.16
C LEU A 38 -14.31 6.43 -10.31
N HIS A 39 -14.60 5.16 -10.02
CA HIS A 39 -14.67 4.08 -11.01
C HIS A 39 -15.98 3.33 -10.94
N GLU A 40 -16.51 3.12 -9.73
CA GLU A 40 -17.73 2.37 -9.52
C GLU A 40 -18.57 2.97 -8.40
N GLY A 41 -19.88 2.79 -8.52
CA GLY A 41 -20.86 3.22 -7.54
C GLY A 41 -22.16 2.44 -7.74
N HIS A 42 -22.90 2.27 -6.65
CA HIS A 42 -24.20 1.62 -6.67
C HIS A 42 -25.30 2.65 -6.44
N THR A 43 -26.44 2.45 -7.11
CA THR A 43 -27.57 3.37 -6.95
C THR A 43 -28.05 3.37 -5.50
N PHE A 44 -28.25 4.56 -4.95
CA PHE A 44 -28.63 4.82 -3.55
C PHE A 44 -27.57 4.47 -2.49
N GLU A 45 -26.36 4.10 -2.89
CA GLU A 45 -25.24 3.89 -1.99
C GLU A 45 -24.23 5.05 -2.09
N PRO A 46 -23.66 5.50 -0.97
CA PRO A 46 -22.62 6.52 -0.99
C PRO A 46 -21.35 5.96 -1.64
N ALA A 47 -20.88 6.62 -2.69
CA ALA A 47 -19.59 6.40 -3.31
C ALA A 47 -18.61 7.48 -2.86
N GLU A 48 -17.35 7.10 -2.60
CA GLU A 48 -16.35 8.01 -2.03
C GLU A 48 -15.00 7.96 -2.74
N PHE A 49 -14.32 9.10 -2.72
CA PHE A 49 -12.92 9.22 -3.12
C PHE A 49 -12.22 10.35 -2.37
N ILE A 50 -10.89 10.33 -2.37
CA ILE A 50 -10.01 11.26 -1.68
C ILE A 50 -9.25 12.09 -2.72
N ILE A 51 -9.11 13.39 -2.44
CA ILE A 51 -8.28 14.33 -3.19
C ILE A 51 -7.17 14.83 -2.26
N ASP A 52 -5.91 14.63 -2.66
CA ASP A 52 -4.73 15.14 -1.99
C ASP A 52 -4.16 16.33 -2.77
N THR A 53 -4.20 17.51 -2.15
CA THR A 53 -3.70 18.78 -2.72
C THR A 53 -2.45 19.29 -2.02
N ARG A 54 -1.87 18.54 -1.07
CA ARG A 54 -0.80 19.03 -0.18
C ARG A 54 0.45 19.48 -0.93
N ASP A 55 0.75 18.82 -2.05
CA ASP A 55 1.91 19.15 -2.88
C ASP A 55 1.59 20.14 -4.02
N ALA A 56 0.32 20.52 -4.19
CA ALA A 56 -0.17 21.30 -5.34
C ALA A 56 -0.03 22.81 -5.17
N GLY A 57 0.35 23.31 -3.99
CA GLY A 57 0.49 24.75 -3.75
C GLY A 57 -0.86 25.44 -3.56
N TYR A 58 -0.96 26.73 -3.90
CA TYR A 58 -2.16 27.52 -3.65
C TYR A 58 -3.13 27.49 -4.83
N GLY A 59 -4.33 26.95 -4.62
CA GLY A 59 -5.37 26.87 -5.65
C GLY A 59 -6.73 26.51 -5.08
N GLY A 60 -7.81 26.92 -5.76
CA GLY A 60 -9.17 26.49 -5.45
C GLY A 60 -9.49 25.14 -6.09
N LEU A 61 -10.21 24.28 -5.37
CA LEU A 61 -10.73 23.00 -5.88
C LEU A 61 -12.15 23.19 -6.43
N SER A 62 -12.43 22.64 -7.60
CA SER A 62 -13.76 22.62 -8.21
C SER A 62 -14.11 21.21 -8.69
N LEU A 63 -15.32 20.77 -8.36
CA LEU A 63 -15.84 19.44 -8.64
C LEU A 63 -17.19 19.53 -9.35
N SER A 64 -17.39 18.69 -10.35
CA SER A 64 -18.72 18.46 -10.93
C SER A 64 -18.87 17.01 -11.34
N ILE A 65 -20.05 16.44 -11.13
CA ILE A 65 -20.38 15.09 -11.59
C ILE A 65 -21.53 15.22 -12.60
N GLU A 66 -21.27 14.78 -13.83
CA GLU A 66 -22.24 14.79 -14.93
C GLU A 66 -22.72 13.37 -15.19
N GLY A 67 -24.01 13.14 -15.39
CA GLY A 67 -24.54 11.81 -15.62
C GLY A 67 -26.06 11.76 -15.72
N PRO A 68 -26.66 10.55 -15.66
CA PRO A 68 -28.10 10.33 -15.76
C PRO A 68 -28.93 11.11 -14.74
N SER A 69 -28.41 11.26 -13.51
CA SER A 69 -29.06 12.04 -12.45
C SER A 69 -28.14 13.10 -11.86
N LYS A 70 -28.74 14.11 -11.24
CA LYS A 70 -28.01 15.04 -10.38
C LYS A 70 -27.63 14.32 -9.09
N VAL A 71 -26.40 14.50 -8.66
CA VAL A 71 -25.89 13.98 -7.40
C VAL A 71 -25.47 15.13 -6.50
N ASP A 72 -25.79 15.01 -5.23
CA ASP A 72 -25.25 15.90 -4.22
C ASP A 72 -23.82 15.47 -3.90
N ILE A 73 -22.90 16.43 -3.91
CA ILE A 73 -21.49 16.22 -3.62
C ILE A 73 -21.24 16.79 -2.22
N ASN A 74 -20.78 15.94 -1.31
CA ASN A 74 -20.30 16.35 -0.01
C ASN A 74 -18.78 16.32 0.01
N THR A 75 -18.16 17.36 0.57
CA THR A 75 -16.70 17.47 0.72
C THR A 75 -16.35 17.70 2.17
N GLU A 76 -15.37 16.96 2.68
CA GLU A 76 -14.90 17.04 4.05
C GLU A 76 -13.38 17.11 4.08
N ASP A 77 -12.83 18.15 4.70
CA ASP A 77 -11.39 18.27 4.92
C ASP A 77 -10.98 17.36 6.08
N LEU A 78 -10.00 16.49 5.83
CA LEU A 78 -9.48 15.55 6.81
C LEU A 78 -8.28 16.14 7.56
N GLU A 79 -8.02 15.62 8.76
CA GLU A 79 -6.92 16.10 9.62
C GLU A 79 -5.53 15.93 8.98
N ASP A 80 -5.37 14.98 8.06
CA ASP A 80 -4.12 14.73 7.35
C ASP A 80 -3.85 15.70 6.19
N GLY A 81 -4.75 16.65 5.96
CA GLY A 81 -4.67 17.66 4.90
C GLY A 81 -5.19 17.19 3.54
N THR A 82 -5.87 16.04 3.47
CA THR A 82 -6.60 15.58 2.27
C THR A 82 -8.08 15.95 2.35
N CYS A 83 -8.80 15.86 1.22
CA CYS A 83 -10.23 16.16 1.12
C CYS A 83 -10.99 14.89 0.71
N ARG A 84 -11.94 14.45 1.54
CA ARG A 84 -12.86 13.36 1.22
C ARG A 84 -14.07 13.90 0.46
N VAL A 85 -14.38 13.26 -0.66
CA VAL A 85 -15.55 13.55 -1.48
C VAL A 85 -16.50 12.36 -1.42
N THR A 86 -17.77 12.61 -1.15
CA THR A 86 -18.83 11.60 -1.14
C THR A 86 -19.98 12.06 -2.03
N TYR A 87 -20.51 11.15 -2.85
CA TYR A 87 -21.72 11.40 -3.65
C TYR A 87 -22.62 10.16 -3.67
N CYS A 88 -23.89 10.33 -4.00
CA CYS A 88 -24.86 9.22 -4.03
C CYS A 88 -25.64 9.25 -5.37
N PRO A 89 -25.33 8.35 -6.32
CA PRO A 89 -26.06 8.27 -7.59
C PRO A 89 -27.45 7.68 -7.38
N THR A 90 -28.47 8.29 -7.97
CA THR A 90 -29.88 7.84 -7.85
C THR A 90 -30.39 7.12 -9.11
N GLU A 91 -29.61 7.12 -10.18
CA GLU A 91 -29.91 6.39 -11.41
C GLU A 91 -28.69 5.59 -11.86
N PRO A 92 -28.88 4.40 -12.47
CA PRO A 92 -27.78 3.66 -13.05
C PRO A 92 -27.32 4.30 -14.38
N GLY A 93 -26.02 4.24 -14.67
CA GLY A 93 -25.46 4.64 -15.94
C GLY A 93 -24.04 5.21 -15.80
N ASN A 94 -23.56 5.83 -16.87
CA ASN A 94 -22.20 6.38 -16.91
C ASN A 94 -22.19 7.80 -16.31
N TYR A 95 -21.36 8.01 -15.29
CA TYR A 95 -21.09 9.31 -14.70
C TYR A 95 -19.68 9.77 -15.03
N ILE A 96 -19.50 11.08 -15.23
CA ILE A 96 -18.22 11.73 -15.51
C ILE A 96 -17.91 12.66 -14.34
N ILE A 97 -16.79 12.44 -13.66
CA ILE A 97 -16.33 13.25 -12.53
C ILE A 97 -15.25 14.21 -13.04
N ASN A 98 -15.57 15.50 -13.09
CA ASN A 98 -14.60 16.53 -13.47
C ASN A 98 -13.99 17.15 -12.21
N ILE A 99 -12.66 17.13 -12.13
CA ILE A 99 -11.90 17.69 -11.01
C ILE A 99 -10.97 18.77 -11.56
N LYS A 100 -11.01 19.95 -10.95
CA LYS A 100 -10.14 21.07 -11.29
C LYS A 100 -9.46 21.63 -10.06
N PHE A 101 -8.20 22.03 -10.21
CA PHE A 101 -7.43 22.75 -9.22
C PHE A 101 -6.80 24.00 -9.85
N ALA A 102 -6.97 25.16 -9.21
CA ALA A 102 -6.54 26.45 -9.76
C ALA A 102 -7.06 26.67 -11.21
N ASP A 103 -8.33 26.34 -11.45
CA ASP A 103 -9.02 26.37 -12.75
C ASP A 103 -8.45 25.46 -13.87
N GLN A 104 -7.47 24.60 -13.55
CA GLN A 104 -6.90 23.61 -14.45
C GLN A 104 -7.46 22.22 -14.12
N HIS A 105 -7.73 21.39 -15.13
CA HIS A 105 -8.14 20.00 -14.88
C HIS A 105 -7.02 19.25 -14.17
N VAL A 106 -7.39 18.52 -13.12
CA VAL A 106 -6.49 17.55 -12.49
C VAL A 106 -6.35 16.39 -13.47
N PRO A 107 -5.14 16.10 -13.98
CA PRO A 107 -4.96 15.02 -14.92
C PRO A 107 -5.26 13.68 -14.25
N GLU A 108 -6.04 12.83 -14.92
CA GLU A 108 -6.08 11.40 -14.62
C GLU A 108 -4.66 10.84 -14.68
N ILE A 109 -4.36 9.79 -13.89
CA ILE A 109 -3.05 9.15 -13.92
C ILE A 109 -2.77 8.73 -15.37
N SER A 110 -1.80 9.37 -16.01
CA SER A 110 -1.39 9.02 -17.36
C SER A 110 -0.21 8.05 -17.27
N ILE A 111 -0.24 6.99 -18.10
CA ILE A 111 0.91 6.11 -18.28
C ILE A 111 2.16 6.92 -18.66
N GLN A 112 2.01 8.04 -19.37
CA GLN A 112 3.13 8.89 -19.79
C GLN A 112 3.89 9.51 -18.61
N ASP A 113 3.23 9.65 -17.45
CA ASP A 113 3.83 10.14 -16.21
C ASP A 113 4.45 9.01 -15.38
N MET A 114 4.29 7.76 -15.81
CA MET A 114 4.85 6.59 -15.13
C MET A 114 6.12 6.11 -15.82
N THR A 115 7.07 5.64 -15.02
CA THR A 115 8.29 4.97 -15.50
C THR A 115 8.51 3.70 -14.69
N ALA A 116 8.99 2.65 -15.34
CA ALA A 116 9.26 1.38 -14.71
C ALA A 116 10.60 0.84 -15.21
N GLN A 117 11.52 0.56 -14.30
CA GLN A 117 12.85 0.07 -14.63
C GLN A 117 13.14 -1.22 -13.85
N VAL A 118 13.66 -2.24 -14.53
CA VAL A 118 14.16 -3.46 -13.90
C VAL A 118 15.67 -3.44 -13.88
N THR A 119 16.24 -3.54 -12.68
CA THR A 119 17.67 -3.74 -12.45
C THR A 119 17.92 -5.23 -12.16
N SER A 120 18.74 -5.85 -13.00
CA SER A 120 19.18 -7.24 -12.91
C SER A 120 20.23 -7.45 -11.80
N PRO A 121 20.52 -8.71 -11.40
CA PRO A 121 21.54 -9.03 -10.41
C PRO A 121 22.94 -8.52 -10.79
N SER A 122 23.27 -8.47 -12.09
CA SER A 122 24.53 -7.91 -12.57
C SER A 122 24.60 -6.37 -12.49
N GLY A 123 23.50 -5.72 -12.09
CA GLY A 123 23.39 -4.27 -11.99
C GLY A 123 22.95 -3.59 -13.30
N LYS A 124 22.67 -4.33 -14.37
CA LYS A 124 22.13 -3.74 -15.61
C LYS A 124 20.67 -3.36 -15.45
N THR A 125 20.32 -2.17 -15.90
CA THR A 125 18.95 -1.64 -15.85
C THR A 125 18.33 -1.58 -17.24
N HIS A 126 17.08 -2.00 -17.35
CA HIS A 126 16.25 -1.92 -18.55
C HIS A 126 14.88 -1.33 -18.24
N GLU A 127 14.32 -0.57 -19.18
CA GLU A 127 12.93 -0.12 -19.10
C GLU A 127 11.99 -1.33 -19.17
N ALA A 128 10.99 -1.34 -18.30
CA ALA A 128 9.89 -2.28 -18.29
C ALA A 128 8.69 -1.65 -19.01
N GLU A 129 7.91 -2.48 -19.68
CA GLU A 129 6.67 -2.03 -20.30
C GLU A 129 5.60 -1.83 -19.22
N ILE A 130 4.90 -0.70 -19.26
CA ILE A 130 3.73 -0.43 -18.43
C ILE A 130 2.49 -0.59 -19.31
N VAL A 131 1.64 -1.55 -18.96
CA VAL A 131 0.38 -1.81 -19.64
C VAL A 131 -0.76 -1.43 -18.72
N GLU A 132 -1.59 -0.49 -19.16
CA GLU A 132 -2.83 -0.15 -18.47
C GLU A 132 -3.86 -1.27 -18.69
N GLY A 133 -4.41 -1.74 -17.58
CA GLY A 133 -5.53 -2.67 -17.51
C GLY A 133 -6.83 -1.94 -17.19
N GLU A 134 -7.85 -2.70 -16.82
CA GLU A 134 -9.14 -2.15 -16.38
C GLU A 134 -9.02 -1.56 -14.97
N ASN A 135 -9.89 -0.62 -14.61
CA ASN A 135 -9.98 -0.02 -13.28
C ASN A 135 -8.66 0.60 -12.76
N HIS A 136 -7.91 1.29 -13.64
CA HIS A 136 -6.61 1.92 -13.32
C HIS A 136 -5.58 0.97 -12.70
N THR A 137 -5.66 -0.31 -13.07
CA THR A 137 -4.61 -1.27 -12.77
C THR A 137 -3.49 -1.11 -13.79
N TYR A 138 -2.23 -1.05 -13.34
CA TYR A 138 -1.07 -0.96 -14.22
C TYR A 138 -0.22 -2.22 -14.06
N CYS A 139 -0.04 -2.94 -15.16
CA CYS A 139 0.76 -4.14 -15.24
C CYS A 139 2.17 -3.81 -15.72
N ILE A 140 3.18 -4.14 -14.93
CA ILE A 140 4.58 -4.02 -15.32
C ILE A 140 5.02 -5.32 -16.00
N ARG A 141 5.42 -5.24 -17.27
CA ARG A 141 5.88 -6.39 -18.06
C ARG A 141 7.35 -6.24 -18.40
N PHE A 142 8.09 -7.31 -18.19
CA PHE A 142 9.48 -7.45 -18.63
C PHE A 142 9.81 -8.93 -18.73
N VAL A 143 10.84 -9.28 -19.50
CA VAL A 143 11.36 -10.65 -19.59
C VAL A 143 12.76 -10.65 -18.97
N PRO A 144 12.95 -11.27 -17.79
CA PRO A 144 14.26 -11.31 -17.15
C PRO A 144 15.21 -12.24 -17.93
N ALA A 145 16.41 -11.75 -18.22
CA ALA A 145 17.45 -12.51 -18.91
C ALA A 145 18.44 -13.18 -17.95
N GLU A 146 18.45 -12.78 -16.68
CA GLU A 146 19.36 -13.27 -15.64
C GLU A 146 18.58 -14.01 -14.56
N MET A 147 19.21 -14.98 -13.90
CA MET A 147 18.70 -15.58 -12.67
C MET A 147 19.20 -14.79 -11.47
N GLY A 148 18.40 -14.73 -10.41
CA GLY A 148 18.73 -14.07 -9.16
C GLY A 148 17.82 -12.88 -8.84
N MET A 149 18.26 -12.08 -7.88
CA MET A 149 17.50 -10.95 -7.34
C MET A 149 17.46 -9.76 -8.30
N HIS A 150 16.26 -9.40 -8.73
CA HIS A 150 15.99 -8.23 -9.55
C HIS A 150 15.25 -7.17 -8.72
N THR A 151 15.43 -5.92 -9.09
CA THR A 151 14.75 -4.77 -8.48
C THR A 151 13.92 -4.04 -9.52
N VAL A 152 12.60 -3.90 -9.32
CA VAL A 152 11.71 -3.09 -10.16
C VAL A 152 11.46 -1.75 -9.50
N SER A 153 11.94 -0.67 -10.12
CA SER A 153 11.65 0.70 -9.72
C SER A 153 10.49 1.23 -10.54
N VAL A 154 9.31 1.33 -9.94
CA VAL A 154 8.15 2.03 -10.53
C VAL A 154 8.06 3.43 -9.94
N LYS A 155 7.95 4.44 -10.79
CA LYS A 155 7.82 5.85 -10.39
C LYS A 155 6.65 6.51 -11.11
N TYR A 156 5.98 7.42 -10.42
CA TYR A 156 4.99 8.35 -10.97
C TYR A 156 5.53 9.77 -10.80
N LYS A 157 5.61 10.53 -11.90
CA LYS A 157 6.21 11.88 -11.97
C LYS A 157 7.60 11.96 -11.31
N GLY A 158 8.39 10.90 -11.53
CA GLY A 158 9.76 10.78 -11.00
C GLY A 158 9.88 10.37 -9.54
N GLN A 159 8.77 10.23 -8.79
CA GLN A 159 8.77 9.74 -7.40
C GLN A 159 8.39 8.26 -7.32
N HIS A 160 9.00 7.50 -6.41
CA HIS A 160 8.64 6.10 -6.20
C HIS A 160 7.19 5.98 -5.72
N VAL A 161 6.43 5.08 -6.35
CA VAL A 161 5.10 4.70 -5.85
C VAL A 161 5.23 3.92 -4.54
N PRO A 162 4.18 3.81 -3.71
CA PRO A 162 4.22 3.00 -2.50
C PRO A 162 4.69 1.56 -2.78
N GLY A 163 5.64 1.08 -1.98
CA GLY A 163 6.24 -0.26 -2.13
C GLY A 163 7.39 -0.34 -3.16
N SER A 164 7.52 0.66 -4.03
CA SER A 164 8.67 0.77 -4.94
C SER A 164 9.90 1.30 -4.18
N PRO A 165 11.11 0.76 -4.43
CA PRO A 165 11.40 -0.31 -5.39
C PRO A 165 10.99 -1.70 -4.89
N PHE A 166 10.43 -2.49 -5.79
CA PHE A 166 10.03 -3.88 -5.54
C PHE A 166 11.21 -4.82 -5.79
N GLN A 167 11.30 -5.92 -5.04
CA GLN A 167 12.33 -6.95 -5.21
C GLN A 167 11.69 -8.29 -5.56
N PHE A 168 12.25 -9.01 -6.52
CA PHE A 168 11.81 -10.36 -6.88
C PHE A 168 12.98 -11.23 -7.33
N THR A 169 12.95 -12.53 -7.02
CA THR A 169 13.98 -13.48 -7.43
C THR A 169 13.52 -14.27 -8.65
N VAL A 170 14.31 -14.26 -9.73
CA VAL A 170 14.11 -15.14 -10.88
C VAL A 170 14.90 -16.42 -10.67
N GLY A 171 14.23 -17.56 -10.64
CA GLY A 171 14.85 -18.88 -10.53
C GLY A 171 14.59 -19.73 -11.78
N PRO A 172 15.25 -20.89 -11.93
CA PRO A 172 14.89 -21.87 -12.94
C PRO A 172 13.42 -22.27 -12.78
N LEU A 173 12.70 -22.37 -13.89
CA LEU A 173 11.32 -22.87 -13.93
C LEU A 173 11.31 -24.33 -13.45
N GLY A 174 10.75 -24.58 -12.26
CA GLY A 174 10.37 -25.93 -11.84
C GLY A 174 11.36 -26.75 -11.03
N GLU A 175 12.44 -26.18 -10.47
CA GLU A 175 13.27 -26.92 -9.49
C GLU A 175 13.19 -26.29 -8.09
N GLY A 176 12.70 -27.10 -7.15
CA GLY A 176 12.32 -26.75 -5.78
C GLY A 176 13.30 -25.83 -5.07
N GLY A 177 12.86 -24.59 -4.83
CA GLY A 177 13.55 -23.63 -3.96
C GLY A 177 13.44 -23.96 -2.48
N ALA A 178 12.63 -24.96 -2.11
CA ALA A 178 12.35 -25.32 -0.72
C ALA A 178 13.62 -25.57 0.10
N HIS A 179 14.60 -26.29 -0.47
CA HIS A 179 15.90 -26.57 0.16
C HIS A 179 16.74 -25.31 0.46
N LYS A 180 16.40 -24.16 -0.12
CA LYS A 180 17.05 -22.86 0.11
C LYS A 180 16.26 -21.95 1.05
N VAL A 181 15.02 -22.30 1.36
CA VAL A 181 14.25 -21.62 2.40
C VAL A 181 14.82 -22.01 3.76
N ARG A 182 14.84 -21.06 4.69
CA ARG A 182 15.16 -21.30 6.10
C ARG A 182 14.00 -20.81 6.95
N ALA A 183 13.69 -21.52 8.02
CA ALA A 183 12.78 -21.06 9.05
C ALA A 183 13.45 -21.19 10.43
N GLY A 184 13.14 -20.28 11.34
CA GLY A 184 13.77 -20.25 12.66
C GLY A 184 13.08 -19.29 13.60
N GLY A 185 12.95 -19.71 14.86
CA GLY A 185 12.35 -18.91 15.93
C GLY A 185 11.79 -19.81 17.03
N PRO A 186 11.47 -19.22 18.20
CA PRO A 186 10.99 -19.97 19.35
C PRO A 186 9.72 -20.77 19.05
N GLY A 187 8.84 -20.25 18.19
CA GLY A 187 7.60 -20.91 17.79
C GLY A 187 7.78 -22.19 16.95
N LEU A 188 9.00 -22.53 16.52
CA LEU A 188 9.29 -23.83 15.89
C LEU A 188 9.87 -24.86 16.88
N GLU A 189 10.09 -24.47 18.15
CA GLU A 189 10.67 -25.32 19.18
C GLU A 189 9.70 -25.62 20.33
N ARG A 190 8.93 -24.62 20.78
CA ARG A 190 7.96 -24.73 21.88
C ARG A 190 6.94 -23.58 21.82
N ALA A 191 5.75 -23.80 22.36
CA ALA A 191 4.78 -22.74 22.57
C ALA A 191 4.00 -22.90 23.88
N GLU A 192 3.19 -21.92 24.22
CA GLU A 192 2.26 -21.94 25.34
C GLU A 192 0.85 -21.62 24.85
N VAL A 193 -0.15 -22.26 25.46
CA VAL A 193 -1.57 -22.03 25.12
C VAL A 193 -1.93 -20.55 25.31
N GLY A 194 -2.55 -19.97 24.28
CA GLY A 194 -2.99 -18.57 24.29
C GLY A 194 -1.88 -17.52 24.13
N VAL A 195 -0.62 -17.94 23.96
CA VAL A 195 0.52 -17.03 23.77
C VAL A 195 0.99 -17.11 22.31
N PRO A 196 1.22 -15.96 21.63
CA PRO A 196 1.79 -15.95 20.27
C PRO A 196 3.15 -16.63 20.19
N ALA A 197 3.24 -17.68 19.38
CA ALA A 197 4.47 -18.40 19.08
C ALA A 197 5.04 -17.90 17.75
N GLU A 198 6.19 -17.23 17.80
CA GLU A 198 6.74 -16.50 16.65
C GLU A 198 7.93 -17.22 16.00
N PHE A 199 8.02 -17.11 14.67
CA PHE A 199 9.19 -17.52 13.91
C PHE A 199 9.35 -16.71 12.61
N GLY A 200 10.57 -16.68 12.10
CA GLY A 200 10.91 -16.05 10.82
C GLY A 200 11.11 -17.08 9.71
N ILE A 201 10.79 -16.69 8.47
CA ILE A 201 11.05 -17.46 7.26
C ILE A 201 11.87 -16.60 6.30
N TRP A 202 12.99 -17.13 5.79
CA TRP A 202 13.84 -16.48 4.82
C TRP A 202 13.77 -17.22 3.49
N THR A 203 13.20 -16.56 2.47
CA THR A 203 12.95 -17.14 1.14
C THR A 203 13.84 -16.54 0.04
N ARG A 204 14.71 -15.58 0.39
CA ARG A 204 15.54 -14.83 -0.57
C ARG A 204 16.25 -15.70 -1.61
N GLU A 205 16.80 -16.83 -1.19
CA GLU A 205 17.57 -17.74 -2.05
C GLU A 205 16.71 -18.73 -2.82
N ALA A 206 15.42 -18.88 -2.48
CA ALA A 206 14.52 -19.89 -3.01
C ALA A 206 13.96 -19.58 -4.41
N GLY A 207 14.00 -18.32 -4.85
CA GLY A 207 13.37 -17.92 -6.11
C GLY A 207 11.93 -17.47 -5.94
N ALA A 208 11.24 -17.21 -7.05
CA ALA A 208 9.80 -17.00 -7.06
C ALA A 208 9.07 -18.31 -6.72
N GLY A 209 8.05 -18.23 -5.87
CA GLY A 209 7.25 -19.39 -5.48
C GLY A 209 6.21 -19.06 -4.41
N GLY A 210 5.31 -20.01 -4.16
CA GLY A 210 4.30 -19.93 -3.11
C GLY A 210 4.85 -20.48 -1.80
N LEU A 211 4.64 -19.74 -0.70
CA LEU A 211 4.92 -20.20 0.66
C LEU A 211 3.60 -20.62 1.32
N ALA A 212 3.56 -21.84 1.86
CA ALA A 212 2.40 -22.37 2.58
C ALA A 212 2.79 -22.77 4.00
N ILE A 213 1.97 -22.37 4.97
CA ILE A 213 2.17 -22.63 6.41
C ILE A 213 0.93 -23.34 6.94
N ALA A 214 1.12 -24.43 7.67
CA ALA A 214 0.05 -25.15 8.35
C ALA A 214 0.48 -25.49 9.77
N VAL A 215 -0.47 -25.40 10.72
CA VAL A 215 -0.28 -25.81 12.12
C VAL A 215 -1.36 -26.82 12.43
N GLU A 216 -0.95 -28.07 12.61
CA GLU A 216 -1.84 -29.21 12.86
C GLU A 216 -1.65 -29.73 14.27
N GLY A 217 -2.72 -30.08 14.96
CA GLY A 217 -2.65 -30.57 16.33
C GLY A 217 -4.02 -30.63 17.01
N PRO A 218 -4.05 -30.72 18.35
CA PRO A 218 -5.27 -30.86 19.14
C PRO A 218 -6.32 -29.77 18.93
N SER A 219 -5.91 -28.52 18.64
CA SER A 219 -6.83 -27.40 18.39
C SER A 219 -6.48 -26.62 17.11
N LYS A 220 -7.43 -25.82 16.64
CA LYS A 220 -7.17 -24.90 15.51
C LYS A 220 -6.20 -23.80 15.93
N ALA A 221 -5.28 -23.46 15.03
CA ALA A 221 -4.38 -22.33 15.20
C ALA A 221 -4.93 -21.06 14.52
N GLU A 222 -4.77 -19.93 15.19
CA GLU A 222 -4.88 -18.60 14.58
C GLU A 222 -3.50 -18.17 14.11
N ILE A 223 -3.31 -17.97 12.81
CA ILE A 223 -2.00 -17.65 12.21
C ILE A 223 -2.01 -16.22 11.72
N SER A 224 -0.98 -15.44 12.05
CA SER A 224 -0.72 -14.12 11.50
C SER A 224 0.59 -14.11 10.72
N PHE A 225 0.63 -13.29 9.67
CA PHE A 225 1.74 -13.19 8.73
C PHE A 225 2.12 -11.73 8.49
N GLU A 226 3.42 -11.46 8.49
CA GLU A 226 4.00 -10.15 8.24
C GLU A 226 5.11 -10.26 7.19
N ASP A 227 4.99 -9.52 6.08
CA ASP A 227 6.10 -9.31 5.15
C ASP A 227 6.96 -8.15 5.66
N ARG A 228 8.20 -8.44 6.07
CA ARG A 228 9.10 -7.46 6.67
C ARG A 228 9.81 -6.58 5.64
N LYS A 229 9.54 -6.75 4.35
CA LYS A 229 10.13 -5.99 3.22
C LYS A 229 11.65 -6.09 3.10
N ASP A 230 12.29 -6.87 3.97
CA ASP A 230 13.71 -7.23 3.91
C ASP A 230 13.89 -8.64 3.34
N GLY A 231 12.89 -9.18 2.64
CA GLY A 231 12.92 -10.53 2.09
C GLY A 231 12.78 -11.65 3.13
N SER A 232 12.40 -11.31 4.36
CA SER A 232 11.95 -12.26 5.38
C SER A 232 10.46 -12.08 5.67
N CYS A 233 9.84 -13.17 6.13
CA CYS A 233 8.46 -13.18 6.58
C CYS A 233 8.43 -13.49 8.08
N GLY A 234 7.70 -12.68 8.86
CA GLY A 234 7.35 -12.98 10.23
C GLY A 234 6.06 -13.79 10.27
N VAL A 235 6.04 -14.85 11.07
CA VAL A 235 4.85 -15.67 11.32
C VAL A 235 4.65 -15.77 12.81
N ALA A 236 3.41 -15.61 13.26
CA ALA A 236 3.01 -15.96 14.62
C ALA A 236 1.79 -16.86 14.58
N TYR A 237 1.66 -17.76 15.54
CA TYR A 237 0.43 -18.53 15.72
C TYR A 237 0.02 -18.66 17.19
N VAL A 238 -1.28 -18.80 17.43
CA VAL A 238 -1.87 -19.01 18.75
C VAL A 238 -2.77 -20.24 18.71
N VAL A 239 -2.62 -21.13 19.70
CA VAL A 239 -3.43 -22.34 19.86
C VAL A 239 -4.07 -22.39 21.25
N GLN A 240 -5.17 -23.13 21.38
CA GLN A 240 -6.04 -23.09 22.59
C GLN A 240 -5.95 -24.34 23.46
N GLU A 241 -5.34 -25.42 22.98
CA GLU A 241 -5.17 -26.66 23.74
C GLU A 241 -3.71 -27.08 23.81
N PRO A 242 -3.24 -27.58 24.97
CA PRO A 242 -1.89 -28.11 25.11
C PRO A 242 -1.75 -29.45 24.37
N GLY A 243 -0.53 -29.79 23.99
CA GLY A 243 -0.20 -31.03 23.29
C GLY A 243 0.89 -30.84 22.24
N ASP A 244 1.17 -31.89 21.49
CA ASP A 244 2.15 -31.83 20.41
C ASP A 244 1.48 -31.34 19.12
N TYR A 245 2.06 -30.29 18.52
CA TYR A 245 1.61 -29.73 17.25
C TYR A 245 2.68 -29.96 16.17
N GLU A 246 2.23 -29.99 14.93
CA GLU A 246 3.07 -30.09 13.75
C GLU A 246 2.98 -28.78 12.95
N VAL A 247 4.08 -28.05 12.88
CA VAL A 247 4.20 -26.82 12.07
C VAL A 247 4.85 -27.19 10.74
N SER A 248 4.06 -27.14 9.68
CA SER A 248 4.51 -27.38 8.31
C SER A 248 4.80 -26.06 7.59
N VAL A 249 5.97 -25.97 6.97
CA VAL A 249 6.36 -24.85 6.10
C VAL A 249 6.77 -25.45 4.77
N LYS A 250 6.05 -25.09 3.72
CA LYS A 250 6.27 -25.57 2.35
C LYS A 250 6.55 -24.41 1.42
N PHE A 251 7.42 -24.65 0.44
CA PHE A 251 7.67 -23.75 -0.66
C PHE A 251 7.44 -24.48 -1.97
N ASN A 252 6.52 -24.00 -2.79
CA ASN A 252 6.04 -24.68 -4.01
C ASN A 252 5.61 -26.12 -3.74
N GLU A 253 4.76 -26.34 -2.74
CA GLU A 253 4.23 -27.65 -2.30
C GLU A 253 5.26 -28.64 -1.70
N GLU A 254 6.55 -28.26 -1.63
CA GLU A 254 7.63 -29.08 -1.04
C GLU A 254 8.01 -28.58 0.35
N HIS A 255 8.22 -29.49 1.31
CA HIS A 255 8.70 -29.12 2.65
C HIS A 255 10.09 -28.47 2.58
N ILE A 256 10.27 -27.39 3.33
CA ILE A 256 11.58 -26.80 3.55
C ILE A 256 12.42 -27.71 4.48
N PRO A 257 13.74 -27.52 4.57
CA PRO A 257 14.56 -28.24 5.55
C PRO A 257 13.98 -28.14 6.96
N ASP A 258 14.01 -29.26 7.68
CA ASP A 258 13.49 -29.43 9.05
C ASP A 258 11.96 -29.34 9.20
N SER A 259 11.23 -29.02 8.12
CA SER A 259 9.78 -29.15 8.11
C SER A 259 9.36 -30.60 7.82
N PRO A 260 8.34 -31.14 8.50
CA PRO A 260 7.56 -30.50 9.56
C PRO A 260 8.27 -30.41 10.92
N PHE A 261 7.99 -29.34 11.66
CA PHE A 261 8.51 -29.11 13.01
C PHE A 261 7.52 -29.64 14.05
N VAL A 262 7.98 -30.51 14.95
CA VAL A 262 7.17 -30.97 16.08
C VAL A 262 7.36 -30.02 17.25
N VAL A 263 6.27 -29.34 17.64
CA VAL A 263 6.28 -28.27 18.65
C VAL A 263 5.42 -28.68 19.85
N PRO A 264 6.01 -28.98 21.01
CA PRO A 264 5.27 -29.19 22.24
C PRO A 264 4.68 -27.87 22.75
N VAL A 265 3.38 -27.88 23.04
CA VAL A 265 2.63 -26.74 23.56
C VAL A 265 2.22 -27.01 25.01
N ALA A 266 2.74 -26.18 25.92
CA ALA A 266 2.45 -26.30 27.34
C ALA A 266 1.17 -25.55 27.73
N SER A 267 0.47 -26.06 28.75
CA SER A 267 -0.57 -25.30 29.44
C SER A 267 0.02 -24.02 30.04
N PRO A 268 -0.76 -22.94 30.17
CA PRO A 268 -0.28 -21.73 30.82
C PRO A 268 0.18 -22.09 32.23
N SER A 269 1.42 -21.75 32.58
CA SER A 269 1.89 -21.97 33.94
C SER A 269 1.05 -21.08 34.87
N GLY A 270 0.09 -21.67 35.58
CA GLY A 270 -0.67 -20.99 36.61
C GLY A 270 0.30 -20.56 37.71
N ASP A 271 0.56 -19.26 37.81
CA ASP A 271 1.44 -18.76 38.85
C ASP A 271 0.81 -18.95 40.26
N ALA A 272 1.70 -19.16 41.19
CA ALA A 272 1.53 -19.84 42.46
C ALA A 272 0.76 -19.06 43.54
N ARG A 273 0.16 -19.82 44.48
CA ARG A 273 -0.15 -19.49 45.89
C ARG A 273 -1.30 -18.51 46.19
N ARG A 274 -2.52 -19.05 46.24
CA ARG A 274 -3.45 -18.74 47.35
C ARG A 274 -3.14 -19.68 48.52
N LEU A 275 -2.10 -19.38 49.29
CA LEU A 275 -1.98 -19.88 50.67
C LEU A 275 -2.43 -18.75 51.59
N THR A 276 -3.70 -18.76 51.96
CA THR A 276 -4.16 -18.09 53.19
C THR A 276 -3.80 -18.98 54.36
N VAL A 277 -2.92 -18.49 55.24
CA VAL A 277 -2.78 -18.98 56.62
C VAL A 277 -3.86 -18.31 57.47
#